data_AF-A0A9J5ZSY4-F1
#
_entry.id   AF-A0A9J5ZSY4-F1
#
_cell.length_a   1.000
_cell.length_b   1.000
_cell.length_c   1.000
_cell.angle_alpha   90.00
_cell.angle_beta   90.00
_cell.angle_gamma   90.00
#
_symmetry.space_group_name_H-M   'P 1'
#
loop_
_entity.id
_entity.type
_entity.pdbx_description
1 polymer ?
#
loop_
_entity_poly.entity_id
_entity_poly.type
_entity_poly.pdbx_seq_one_letter_code
_entity_poly.pdbx_strand_id
1 'polypeptide(L)'
;MLQVQRGNLPKNLIIPKTTERILFCGWRRDMEDMILVLDAFLAHGSELWMFNEVSEKEREKKLTDGGLDISRLANIILVNREGNAVIRRHLESLPLESFDSILILADESVEDSAIQADSRSLATLLLIRDIQAKRLPYRESMVSKIHGGSSSQGSWREEMQQASDKSVIISEILDPRTKNLLSMSKISDYVLSNELVSMALAMVAEDRQINDVLEELFAEEGNEMQIRGAALYLCDSEELSFYEVLLRARQRREIVIGYRLTNADKAVINPPAKTERRKWSVKDVFVVIADTE
;
A
#
# COMPACT_ATOMS: atom_id res chain seq x y z
N MET A 1 -27.70 5.04 29.59
CA MET A 1 -26.24 5.30 29.53
C MET A 1 -25.57 3.94 29.45
N LEU A 2 -24.88 3.64 28.35
CA LEU A 2 -24.15 2.37 28.19
C LEU A 2 -22.94 2.38 29.13
N GLN A 3 -22.82 1.39 30.02
CA GLN A 3 -21.65 1.20 30.86
C GLN A 3 -20.75 0.14 30.21
N VAL A 4 -19.55 0.56 29.80
CA VAL A 4 -18.55 -0.30 29.15
C VAL A 4 -17.29 -0.32 30.02
N GLN A 5 -16.75 -1.49 30.30
CA GLN A 5 -15.56 -1.62 31.13
C GLN A 5 -14.31 -1.22 30.33
N ARG A 6 -13.56 -0.23 30.82
CA ARG A 6 -12.41 0.34 30.10
C ARG A 6 -11.26 -0.64 29.88
N GLY A 7 -11.02 -1.57 30.81
CA GLY A 7 -9.87 -2.48 30.79
C GLY A 7 -8.51 -1.76 30.76
N ASN A 8 -7.41 -2.53 30.75
CA ASN A 8 -6.04 -2.03 30.60
C ASN A 8 -5.44 -2.56 29.30
N LEU A 9 -4.50 -1.82 28.72
CA LEU A 9 -3.71 -2.28 27.58
C LEU A 9 -2.77 -3.42 28.01
N PRO A 10 -2.68 -4.52 27.25
CA PRO A 10 -1.75 -5.60 27.55
C PRO A 10 -0.29 -5.22 27.31
N LYS A 11 -0.04 -4.33 26.33
CA LYS A 11 1.29 -3.89 25.92
C LYS A 11 1.23 -2.41 25.54
N ASN A 12 2.03 -1.58 26.19
CA ASN A 12 2.27 -0.21 25.74
C ASN A 12 3.58 -0.17 24.94
N LEU A 13 3.55 -0.71 23.73
CA LEU A 13 4.70 -0.72 22.83
C LEU A 13 4.56 0.41 21.82
N ILE A 14 5.66 1.16 21.65
CA ILE A 14 5.86 2.02 20.48
C ILE A 14 6.49 1.12 19.42
N ILE A 15 5.85 1.02 18.25
CA ILE A 15 6.39 0.24 17.13
C ILE A 15 7.28 1.19 16.35
N PRO A 16 8.62 0.99 16.33
CA PRO A 16 9.49 1.86 15.54
C PRO A 16 9.18 1.69 14.06
N LYS A 17 9.17 2.79 13.30
CA LYS A 17 9.11 2.73 11.84
C LYS A 17 10.33 1.97 11.32
N THR A 18 10.11 1.06 10.39
CA THR A 18 11.19 0.33 9.70
C THR A 18 11.53 1.01 8.40
N THR A 19 12.77 0.90 7.95
CA THR A 19 13.18 1.37 6.62
C THR A 19 12.45 0.60 5.54
N GLU A 20 11.99 1.31 4.51
CA GLU A 20 11.27 0.72 3.37
C GLU A 20 12.02 0.98 2.07
N ARG A 21 11.83 0.11 1.08
CA ARG A 21 12.35 0.26 -0.28
C ARG A 21 11.19 0.33 -1.25
N ILE A 22 10.99 1.51 -1.83
CA ILE A 22 9.89 1.79 -2.75
C ILE A 22 10.44 1.95 -4.16
N LEU A 23 9.72 1.43 -5.16
CA LEU A 23 10.03 1.62 -6.57
C LEU A 23 8.92 2.43 -7.25
N PHE A 24 9.28 3.54 -7.89
CA PHE A 24 8.45 4.24 -8.87
C PHE A 24 8.83 3.80 -10.28
N CYS A 25 7.84 3.32 -11.04
CA CYS A 25 7.95 3.01 -12.46
C CYS A 25 7.18 4.05 -13.28
N GLY A 26 7.91 4.81 -14.10
CA GLY A 26 7.37 5.95 -14.86
C GLY A 26 7.86 7.30 -14.28
N TRP A 27 7.81 8.34 -15.11
CA TRP A 27 8.00 9.72 -14.66
C TRP A 27 6.65 10.44 -14.68
N ARG A 28 6.03 10.57 -13.50
CA ARG A 28 4.72 11.26 -13.37
C ARG A 28 4.92 12.77 -13.42
N ARG A 29 3.91 13.51 -13.85
CA ARG A 29 3.86 14.96 -13.64
C ARG A 29 3.85 15.28 -12.14
N ASP A 30 4.55 16.34 -11.75
CA ASP A 30 4.67 16.81 -10.37
C ASP A 30 5.11 15.68 -9.40
N MET A 31 6.04 14.82 -9.85
CA MET A 31 6.52 13.67 -9.06
C MET A 31 7.26 14.11 -7.80
N GLU A 32 7.84 15.31 -7.81
CA GLU A 32 8.45 15.97 -6.66
C GLU A 32 7.53 16.03 -5.44
N ASP A 33 6.23 16.28 -5.63
CA ASP A 33 5.26 16.33 -4.53
C ASP A 33 5.10 14.95 -3.87
N MET A 34 5.06 13.89 -4.68
CA MET A 34 5.03 12.51 -4.16
C MET A 34 6.32 12.16 -3.41
N ILE A 35 7.47 12.65 -3.89
CA ILE A 35 8.76 12.42 -3.23
C ILE A 35 8.80 13.12 -1.86
N LEU A 36 8.32 14.37 -1.77
CA LEU A 36 8.25 15.10 -0.51
C LEU A 36 7.34 14.40 0.51
N VAL A 37 6.15 13.97 0.06
CA VAL A 37 5.24 13.19 0.89
C VAL A 37 5.94 11.91 1.39
N LEU A 38 6.55 11.12 0.51
CA LEU A 38 7.27 9.92 0.94
C LEU A 38 8.42 10.21 1.91
N ASP A 39 9.17 11.29 1.71
CA ASP A 39 10.23 11.69 2.63
C ASP A 39 9.70 11.99 4.03
N ALA A 40 8.54 12.64 4.14
CA ALA A 40 7.93 12.91 5.44
C ALA A 40 7.40 11.65 6.15
N PHE A 41 6.87 10.69 5.39
CA PHE A 41 6.24 9.50 5.97
C PHE A 41 7.21 8.37 6.34
N LEU A 42 8.26 8.16 5.54
CA LEU A 42 9.13 6.99 5.67
C LEU A 42 10.17 7.12 6.78
N ALA A 43 10.65 5.98 7.29
CA ALA A 43 11.72 5.97 8.29
C ALA A 43 13.05 6.42 7.68
N HIS A 44 13.90 7.05 8.50
CA HIS A 44 15.25 7.43 8.07
C HIS A 44 16.06 6.24 7.54
N GLY A 45 16.65 6.41 6.35
CA GLY A 45 17.42 5.39 5.65
C GLY A 45 16.57 4.54 4.70
N SER A 46 15.32 4.93 4.43
CA SER A 46 14.50 4.32 3.40
C SER A 46 15.04 4.66 2.00
N GLU A 47 14.71 3.84 1.01
CA GLU A 47 15.17 4.04 -0.37
C GLU A 47 13.99 4.25 -1.31
N LEU A 48 14.07 5.29 -2.15
CA LEU A 48 13.15 5.50 -3.26
C LEU A 48 13.88 5.29 -4.59
N TRP A 49 13.53 4.22 -5.28
CA TRP A 49 14.06 3.88 -6.60
C TRP A 49 13.16 4.49 -7.67
N MET A 50 13.75 5.25 -8.59
CA MET A 50 13.04 5.83 -9.73
C MET A 50 13.50 5.16 -11.03
N PHE A 51 12.58 4.43 -11.66
CA PHE A 51 12.81 3.72 -12.92
C PHE A 51 11.95 4.29 -14.06
N ASN A 52 12.59 4.99 -14.99
CA ASN A 52 11.92 5.65 -16.12
C ASN A 52 12.93 6.03 -17.22
N GLU A 53 12.43 6.56 -18.33
CA GLU A 53 13.20 6.86 -19.55
C GLU A 53 13.96 8.20 -19.46
N VAL A 54 13.71 9.03 -18.43
CA VAL A 54 14.40 10.31 -18.24
C VAL A 54 15.84 10.06 -17.78
N SER A 55 16.81 10.73 -18.39
CA SER A 55 18.23 10.58 -18.03
C SER A 55 18.53 11.17 -16.64
N GLU A 56 19.46 10.55 -15.90
CA GLU A 56 19.75 10.97 -14.51
C GLU A 56 20.08 12.46 -14.35
N LYS A 57 20.78 13.05 -15.33
CA LYS A 57 21.10 14.49 -15.36
C LYS A 57 19.87 15.38 -15.51
N GLU A 58 18.90 14.95 -16.30
CA GLU A 58 17.66 15.70 -16.52
C GLU A 58 16.72 15.57 -15.32
N ARG A 59 16.76 14.45 -14.59
CA ARG A 59 15.95 14.24 -13.39
C ARG A 59 16.26 15.27 -12.31
N GLU A 60 17.55 15.44 -12.00
CA GLU A 60 17.98 16.42 -10.99
C GLU A 60 17.49 17.82 -11.33
N LYS A 61 17.62 18.22 -12.60
CA LYS A 61 17.12 19.50 -13.09
C LYS A 61 15.60 19.60 -12.95
N LYS A 62 14.83 18.60 -13.43
CA LYS A 62 13.37 18.62 -13.35
C LYS A 62 12.86 18.72 -11.92
N LEU A 63 13.44 17.94 -11.00
CA LEU A 63 13.08 17.98 -9.58
C LEU A 63 13.39 19.35 -8.96
N THR A 64 14.55 19.91 -9.27
CA THR A 64 14.94 21.25 -8.80
C THR A 64 14.02 22.35 -9.35
N ASP A 65 13.68 22.27 -10.64
CA ASP A 65 12.77 23.20 -11.32
C ASP A 65 11.34 23.10 -10.72
N GLY A 66 10.94 21.91 -10.27
CA GLY A 66 9.71 21.65 -9.50
C GLY A 66 9.77 22.09 -8.03
N GLY A 67 10.92 22.59 -7.56
CA GLY A 67 11.11 23.10 -6.20
C GLY A 67 11.62 22.09 -5.18
N LEU A 68 11.96 20.87 -5.59
CA LEU A 68 12.57 19.86 -4.72
C LEU A 68 14.08 20.04 -4.61
N ASP A 69 14.56 20.29 -3.40
CA ASP A 69 15.99 20.22 -3.06
C ASP A 69 16.33 18.82 -2.54
N ILE A 70 16.92 17.99 -3.41
CA ILE A 70 17.31 16.61 -3.12
C ILE A 70 18.26 16.54 -1.91
N SER A 71 19.08 17.58 -1.68
CA SER A 71 20.03 17.61 -0.57
C SER A 71 19.38 17.79 0.81
N ARG A 72 18.10 18.18 0.83
CA ARG A 72 17.32 18.42 2.04
C ARG A 72 16.44 17.24 2.46
N LEU A 73 16.38 16.18 1.65
CA LEU A 73 15.65 14.97 2.00
C LEU A 73 16.21 14.39 3.30
N ALA A 74 15.33 14.15 4.27
CA ALA A 74 15.71 13.78 5.62
C ALA A 74 15.73 12.25 5.82
N ASN A 75 14.80 11.54 5.17
CA ASN A 75 14.52 10.15 5.45
C ASN A 75 14.83 9.21 4.28
N ILE A 76 14.65 9.67 3.05
CA ILE A 76 14.79 8.83 1.86
C ILE A 76 16.09 9.07 1.08
N ILE A 77 16.61 8.00 0.50
CA ILE A 77 17.74 8.03 -0.44
C ILE A 77 17.22 7.75 -1.84
N LEU A 78 17.44 8.68 -2.77
CA LEU A 78 17.04 8.52 -4.16
C LEU A 78 18.01 7.62 -4.92
N VAL A 79 17.48 6.59 -5.60
CA VAL A 79 18.25 5.69 -6.47
C VAL A 79 17.73 5.75 -7.89
N ASN A 80 18.53 6.30 -8.80
CA ASN A 80 18.15 6.46 -10.21
C ASN A 80 18.46 5.20 -11.03
N ARG A 81 17.49 4.76 -11.84
CA ARG A 81 17.68 3.75 -12.88
C ARG A 81 17.00 4.19 -14.17
N GLU A 82 17.76 4.25 -15.25
CA GLU A 82 17.23 4.57 -16.58
C GLU A 82 16.74 3.31 -17.28
N GLY A 83 15.55 3.37 -17.86
CA GLY A 83 14.99 2.26 -18.61
C GLY A 83 13.52 2.44 -18.92
N ASN A 84 12.98 1.48 -19.68
CA ASN A 84 11.61 1.53 -20.18
C ASN A 84 10.79 0.45 -19.47
N ALA A 85 9.74 0.87 -18.77
CA ALA A 85 8.87 0.03 -17.96
C ALA A 85 8.13 -1.06 -18.75
N VAL A 86 7.92 -0.88 -20.06
CA VAL A 86 7.29 -1.91 -20.90
C VAL A 86 8.28 -2.89 -21.52
N ILE A 87 9.59 -2.76 -21.26
CA ILE A 87 10.63 -3.65 -21.78
C ILE A 87 11.09 -4.62 -20.69
N ARG A 88 10.74 -5.91 -20.82
CA ARG A 88 11.11 -6.98 -19.88
C ARG A 88 12.59 -6.95 -19.48
N ARG A 89 13.50 -6.88 -20.45
CA ARG A 89 14.96 -6.90 -20.20
C ARG A 89 15.42 -5.78 -19.27
N HIS A 90 14.77 -4.61 -19.33
CA HIS A 90 15.14 -3.47 -18.48
C HIS A 90 14.61 -3.67 -17.06
N LEU A 91 13.36 -4.12 -16.91
CA LEU A 91 12.81 -4.50 -15.60
C LEU A 91 13.60 -5.65 -14.94
N GLU A 92 14.11 -6.59 -15.74
CA GLU A 92 14.96 -7.67 -15.26
C GLU A 92 16.31 -7.20 -14.69
N SER A 93 16.72 -5.95 -14.92
CA SER A 93 17.91 -5.43 -14.25
C SER A 93 17.65 -5.04 -12.78
N LEU A 94 16.38 -4.90 -12.38
CA LEU A 94 15.98 -4.44 -11.06
C LEU A 94 15.83 -5.59 -10.05
N PRO A 95 16.11 -5.35 -8.75
CA PRO A 95 15.88 -6.31 -7.68
C PRO A 95 14.41 -6.29 -7.23
N LEU A 96 13.49 -6.67 -8.13
CA LEU A 96 12.03 -6.54 -7.96
C LEU A 96 11.47 -7.23 -6.70
N GLU A 97 12.16 -8.25 -6.18
CA GLU A 97 11.76 -9.00 -5.00
C GLU A 97 12.17 -8.33 -3.67
N SER A 98 12.96 -7.26 -3.74
CA SER A 98 13.48 -6.55 -2.57
C SER A 98 12.72 -5.27 -2.22
N PHE A 99 11.74 -4.88 -3.04
CA PHE A 99 10.90 -3.72 -2.80
C PHE A 99 9.69 -4.12 -1.97
N ASP A 100 9.40 -3.33 -0.93
CA ASP A 100 8.20 -3.48 -0.11
C ASP A 100 6.95 -3.10 -0.92
N SER A 101 7.07 -2.02 -1.70
CA SER A 101 6.02 -1.50 -2.59
C SER A 101 6.57 -1.04 -3.93
N ILE A 102 5.82 -1.29 -5.00
CA ILE A 102 6.09 -0.83 -6.36
C ILE A 102 4.89 -0.02 -6.86
N LEU A 103 5.11 1.25 -7.21
CA LEU A 103 4.10 2.12 -7.80
C LEU A 103 4.37 2.25 -9.30
N ILE A 104 3.40 1.85 -10.11
CA ILE A 104 3.40 2.02 -11.56
C ILE A 104 2.56 3.25 -11.86
N LEU A 105 3.24 4.34 -12.23
CA LEU A 105 2.67 5.65 -12.42
C LEU A 105 2.38 5.91 -13.90
N ALA A 106 1.35 6.71 -14.17
CA ALA A 106 1.09 7.20 -15.51
C ALA A 106 2.21 8.18 -15.91
N ASP A 107 2.97 7.81 -16.93
CA ASP A 107 4.11 8.62 -17.40
C ASP A 107 3.62 9.89 -18.10
N GLU A 108 4.26 11.04 -17.80
CA GLU A 108 3.90 12.36 -18.34
C GLU A 108 3.84 12.37 -19.87
N SER A 109 4.63 11.52 -20.53
CA SER A 109 4.71 11.46 -22.00
C SER A 109 3.45 10.89 -22.67
N VAL A 110 2.59 10.20 -21.91
CA VAL A 110 1.41 9.49 -22.43
C VAL A 110 0.14 9.75 -21.62
N GLU A 111 0.20 10.56 -20.56
CA GLU A 111 -0.93 10.82 -19.66
C GLU A 111 -2.11 11.53 -20.34
N ASP A 112 -1.86 12.27 -21.43
CA ASP A 112 -2.91 12.92 -22.25
C ASP A 112 -3.87 11.91 -22.90
N SER A 113 -3.46 10.63 -23.00
CA SER A 113 -4.28 9.55 -23.51
C SER A 113 -4.42 8.46 -22.45
N ALA A 114 -5.51 8.54 -21.68
CA ALA A 114 -5.82 7.56 -20.62
C ALA A 114 -5.71 6.10 -21.09
N ILE A 115 -6.15 5.80 -22.32
CA ILE A 115 -6.06 4.44 -22.88
C ILE A 115 -4.60 3.99 -23.05
N GLN A 116 -3.71 4.89 -23.51
CA GLN A 116 -2.29 4.55 -23.71
C GLN A 116 -1.56 4.44 -22.37
N ALA A 117 -1.79 5.38 -21.46
CA ALA A 117 -1.24 5.34 -20.11
C ALA A 117 -1.64 4.04 -19.39
N ASP A 118 -2.95 3.72 -19.35
CA ASP A 118 -3.48 2.50 -18.75
C ASP A 118 -2.86 1.24 -19.38
N SER A 119 -2.75 1.21 -20.71
CA SER A 119 -2.16 0.07 -21.40
C SER A 119 -0.70 -0.16 -21.02
N ARG A 120 0.10 0.90 -20.83
CA ARG A 120 1.49 0.81 -20.39
C ARG A 120 1.60 0.43 -18.92
N SER A 121 0.75 0.98 -18.06
CA SER A 121 0.68 0.63 -16.64
C SER A 121 0.39 -0.87 -16.46
N LEU A 122 -0.61 -1.39 -17.18
CA LEU A 122 -0.96 -2.82 -17.14
C LEU A 122 0.11 -3.72 -17.75
N ALA A 123 0.73 -3.31 -18.84
CA ALA A 123 1.85 -4.07 -19.41
C ALA A 123 3.01 -4.19 -18.40
N THR A 124 3.35 -3.09 -17.74
CA THR A 124 4.39 -3.06 -16.69
C THR A 124 4.02 -3.96 -15.52
N LEU A 125 2.78 -3.90 -15.03
CA LEU A 125 2.27 -4.74 -13.94
C LEU A 125 2.43 -6.24 -14.27
N LEU A 126 1.96 -6.64 -15.45
CA LEU A 126 2.04 -8.03 -15.91
C LEU A 126 3.49 -8.50 -16.09
N LEU A 127 4.37 -7.63 -16.60
CA LEU A 127 5.79 -7.95 -16.75
C LEU A 127 6.48 -8.14 -15.40
N ILE A 128 6.27 -7.23 -14.44
CA ILE A 128 6.86 -7.33 -13.10
C ILE A 128 6.41 -8.64 -12.43
N ARG A 129 5.11 -8.95 -12.46
CA ARG A 129 4.59 -10.19 -11.87
C ARG A 129 5.15 -11.45 -12.54
N ASP A 130 5.23 -11.48 -13.86
CA ASP A 130 5.82 -12.63 -14.58
C ASP A 130 7.33 -12.77 -14.28
N ILE A 131 8.06 -11.66 -14.17
CA ILE A 131 9.49 -11.68 -13.81
C ILE A 131 9.66 -12.23 -12.39
N GLN A 132 8.91 -11.71 -11.41
CA GLN A 132 8.96 -12.18 -10.02
C GLN A 132 8.60 -13.68 -9.91
N ALA A 133 7.54 -14.12 -10.62
CA ALA A 133 7.12 -15.52 -10.65
C ALA A 133 8.22 -16.45 -11.20
N LYS A 134 8.94 -16.02 -12.26
CA LYS A 134 10.05 -16.80 -12.84
C LYS A 134 11.32 -16.80 -11.98
N ARG A 135 11.53 -15.76 -11.19
CA ARG A 135 12.69 -15.62 -10.30
C ARG A 135 12.50 -16.27 -8.96
N LEU A 136 11.26 -16.45 -8.52
CA LEU A 136 10.93 -17.27 -7.37
C LEU A 136 11.49 -18.68 -7.63
N PRO A 137 12.51 -19.12 -6.87
CA PRO A 137 12.93 -20.50 -6.98
C PRO A 137 11.74 -21.37 -6.58
N TYR A 138 11.58 -22.51 -7.26
CA TYR A 138 10.74 -23.65 -6.87
C TYR A 138 11.16 -24.16 -5.48
N ARG A 139 10.89 -23.38 -4.43
CA ARG A 139 11.52 -23.50 -3.10
C ARG A 139 10.62 -24.10 -2.04
N GLU A 140 9.69 -24.96 -2.46
CA GLU A 140 8.87 -25.80 -1.56
C GLU A 140 8.61 -27.24 -2.06
N SER A 141 9.31 -27.70 -3.09
CA SER A 141 9.10 -29.06 -3.63
C SER A 141 10.10 -30.12 -3.15
N MET A 142 11.13 -29.74 -2.40
CA MET A 142 12.15 -30.68 -1.92
C MET A 142 11.92 -31.19 -0.50
N VAL A 143 10.90 -30.72 0.24
CA VAL A 143 10.58 -31.24 1.58
C VAL A 143 9.40 -32.24 1.56
N SER A 144 8.66 -32.36 0.46
CA SER A 144 7.49 -33.27 0.36
C SER A 144 7.60 -34.39 -0.69
N LYS A 145 8.62 -34.42 -1.55
CA LYS A 145 8.79 -35.48 -2.58
C LYS A 145 9.52 -36.73 -2.08
N ILE A 146 9.10 -37.29 -0.95
CA ILE A 146 9.37 -38.71 -0.62
C ILE A 146 8.19 -39.62 -1.00
N HIS A 147 7.02 -39.08 -1.37
CA HIS A 147 5.90 -39.92 -1.83
C HIS A 147 5.36 -39.48 -3.20
N GLY A 148 5.91 -40.12 -4.25
CA GLY A 148 5.20 -40.61 -5.43
C GLY A 148 4.34 -39.66 -6.26
N GLY A 149 4.80 -39.42 -7.50
CA GLY A 149 3.92 -39.51 -8.67
C GLY A 149 3.31 -38.22 -9.24
N SER A 150 3.52 -38.07 -10.55
CA SER A 150 2.84 -37.19 -11.50
C SER A 150 3.27 -35.71 -11.55
N SER A 151 3.76 -35.34 -12.75
CA SER A 151 4.02 -33.98 -13.20
C SER A 151 2.71 -33.19 -13.27
N SER A 152 2.41 -32.39 -12.25
CA SER A 152 1.42 -31.32 -12.35
C SER A 152 2.13 -30.02 -12.76
N GLN A 153 1.82 -29.59 -13.97
CA GLN A 153 2.06 -28.26 -14.48
C GLN A 153 1.44 -27.26 -13.48
N GLY A 154 2.27 -26.51 -12.75
CA GLY A 154 1.82 -25.52 -11.78
C GLY A 154 0.86 -24.53 -12.44
N SER A 155 -0.26 -24.26 -11.78
CA SER A 155 -1.20 -23.24 -12.25
C SER A 155 -0.50 -21.89 -12.13
N TRP A 156 -0.25 -21.19 -13.25
CA TRP A 156 0.32 -19.83 -13.27
C TRP A 156 -0.35 -18.88 -12.26
N ARG A 157 -1.61 -19.15 -11.90
CA ARG A 157 -2.39 -18.41 -10.91
C ARG A 157 -1.87 -18.56 -9.47
N GLU A 158 -1.36 -19.73 -9.10
CA GLU A 158 -0.79 -19.98 -7.77
C GLU A 158 0.59 -19.33 -7.63
N GLU A 159 1.39 -19.36 -8.71
CA GLU A 159 2.70 -18.70 -8.78
C GLU A 159 2.56 -17.16 -8.69
N MET A 160 1.58 -16.59 -9.38
CA MET A 160 1.28 -15.15 -9.30
C MET A 160 0.78 -14.73 -7.91
N GLN A 161 0.03 -15.58 -7.21
CA GLN A 161 -0.45 -15.27 -5.85
C GLN A 161 0.72 -15.27 -4.84
N GLN A 162 1.63 -16.23 -4.92
CA GLN A 162 2.81 -16.28 -4.04
C GLN A 162 3.79 -15.11 -4.29
N ALA A 163 3.87 -14.61 -5.52
CA ALA A 163 4.63 -13.41 -5.85
C ALA A 163 3.93 -12.13 -5.35
N SER A 164 2.59 -12.09 -5.38
CA SER A 164 1.79 -11.00 -4.82
C SER A 164 2.00 -10.84 -3.31
N ASP A 165 2.10 -11.94 -2.57
CA ASP A 165 2.26 -11.93 -1.11
C ASP A 165 3.58 -11.29 -0.61
N LYS A 166 4.56 -11.01 -1.49
CA LYS A 166 5.88 -10.46 -1.12
C LYS A 166 6.07 -8.97 -1.38
N SER A 167 5.37 -8.39 -2.36
CA SER A 167 5.51 -6.98 -2.70
C SER A 167 4.16 -6.43 -3.16
N VAL A 168 3.75 -5.31 -2.56
CA VAL A 168 2.54 -4.60 -2.97
C VAL A 168 2.83 -3.90 -4.28
N ILE A 169 2.05 -4.18 -5.33
CA ILE A 169 2.11 -3.39 -6.57
C ILE A 169 0.85 -2.54 -6.63
N ILE A 170 1.03 -1.25 -6.86
CA ILE A 170 -0.03 -0.27 -7.04
C ILE A 170 0.10 0.28 -8.44
N SER A 171 -0.96 0.20 -9.24
CA SER A 171 -0.98 0.72 -10.60
C SER A 171 -1.98 1.86 -10.73
N GLU A 172 -1.49 3.00 -11.21
CA GLU A 172 -2.33 4.14 -11.59
C GLU A 172 -3.05 3.84 -12.91
N ILE A 173 -4.38 3.99 -12.89
CA ILE A 173 -5.28 3.79 -14.02
C ILE A 173 -6.18 5.02 -14.16
N LEU A 174 -6.06 5.72 -15.27
CA LEU A 174 -6.75 6.98 -15.51
C LEU A 174 -8.22 6.77 -15.93
N ASP A 175 -8.54 5.71 -16.69
CA ASP A 175 -9.92 5.40 -17.11
C ASP A 175 -10.63 4.45 -16.12
N PRO A 176 -11.72 4.88 -15.45
CA PRO A 176 -12.50 4.03 -14.56
C PRO A 176 -13.06 2.77 -15.23
N ARG A 177 -13.30 2.79 -16.55
CA ARG A 177 -13.77 1.61 -17.31
C ARG A 177 -12.71 0.52 -17.33
N THR A 178 -11.44 0.87 -17.46
CA THR A 178 -10.31 -0.06 -17.40
C THR A 178 -10.26 -0.74 -16.03
N LYS A 179 -10.38 0.04 -14.94
CA LYS A 179 -10.47 -0.51 -13.58
C LYS A 179 -11.59 -1.54 -13.44
N ASN A 180 -12.79 -1.23 -13.96
CA ASN A 180 -13.93 -2.14 -13.87
C ASN A 180 -13.68 -3.46 -14.59
N LEU A 181 -13.01 -3.45 -15.75
CA LEU A 181 -12.61 -4.66 -16.45
C LEU A 181 -11.59 -5.50 -15.66
N LEU A 182 -10.66 -4.84 -14.97
CA LEU A 182 -9.64 -5.50 -14.15
C LEU A 182 -10.20 -6.11 -12.87
N SER A 183 -11.29 -5.56 -12.33
CA SER A 183 -11.95 -6.09 -11.12
C SER A 183 -12.41 -7.55 -11.26
N MET A 184 -12.63 -8.02 -12.49
CA MET A 184 -12.99 -9.41 -12.81
C MET A 184 -11.78 -10.36 -12.88
N SER A 185 -10.56 -9.82 -12.86
CA SER A 185 -9.30 -10.57 -12.94
C SER A 185 -8.60 -10.60 -11.58
N LYS A 186 -8.02 -11.75 -11.21
CA LYS A 186 -7.13 -11.87 -10.02
C LYS A 186 -5.77 -11.19 -10.21
N ILE A 187 -5.60 -10.36 -11.26
CA ILE A 187 -4.44 -9.48 -11.44
C ILE A 187 -4.52 -8.29 -10.48
N SER A 188 -5.60 -8.20 -9.68
CA SER A 188 -5.92 -7.11 -8.78
C SER A 188 -5.00 -7.03 -7.56
N ASP A 189 -3.74 -6.69 -7.77
CA ASP A 189 -2.96 -5.98 -6.77
C ASP A 189 -3.15 -4.49 -7.10
N TYR A 190 -4.00 -3.87 -6.28
CA TYR A 190 -4.35 -2.45 -6.18
C TYR A 190 -4.24 -1.60 -7.45
N VAL A 191 -5.38 -1.47 -8.13
CA VAL A 191 -5.60 -0.46 -9.18
C VAL A 191 -6.22 0.78 -8.56
N LEU A 192 -5.49 1.89 -8.56
CA LEU A 192 -6.01 3.20 -8.17
C LEU A 192 -6.46 3.96 -9.41
N SER A 193 -7.68 4.50 -9.36
CA SER A 193 -8.21 5.29 -10.47
C SER A 193 -8.78 6.63 -10.04
N ASN A 194 -9.01 7.49 -11.03
CA ASN A 194 -9.69 8.79 -10.87
C ASN A 194 -11.13 8.70 -10.33
N GLU A 195 -11.65 7.49 -10.08
CA GLU A 195 -12.87 7.30 -9.30
C GLU A 195 -12.70 7.80 -7.86
N LEU A 196 -11.52 7.68 -7.25
CA LEU A 196 -11.26 8.20 -5.90
C LEU A 196 -11.42 9.73 -5.84
N VAL A 197 -10.90 10.43 -6.84
CA VAL A 197 -11.07 11.88 -7.00
C VAL A 197 -12.55 12.24 -7.15
N SER A 198 -13.28 11.48 -7.96
CA SER A 198 -14.72 11.68 -8.16
C SER A 198 -15.51 11.51 -6.84
N MET A 199 -15.13 10.52 -6.01
CA MET A 199 -15.73 10.32 -4.69
C MET A 199 -15.39 11.47 -3.73
N ALA A 200 -14.14 11.93 -3.69
CA ALA A 200 -13.73 13.07 -2.87
C ALA A 200 -14.51 14.34 -3.25
N LEU A 201 -14.63 14.64 -4.55
CA LEU A 201 -15.43 15.77 -5.03
C LEU A 201 -16.91 15.66 -4.64
N ALA A 202 -17.50 14.48 -4.75
CA ALA A 202 -18.88 14.25 -4.31
C ALA A 202 -19.04 14.48 -2.80
N MET A 203 -18.12 13.99 -1.97
CA MET A 203 -18.14 14.19 -0.52
C MET A 203 -18.09 15.68 -0.15
N VAL A 204 -17.19 16.44 -0.78
CA VAL A 204 -17.04 17.89 -0.55
C VAL A 204 -18.23 18.68 -1.10
N ALA A 205 -18.83 18.23 -2.21
CA ALA A 205 -20.02 18.84 -2.77
C ALA A 205 -21.26 18.67 -1.86
N GLU A 206 -21.36 17.54 -1.17
CA GLU A 206 -22.42 17.28 -0.18
C GLU A 206 -22.20 18.08 1.11
N ASP A 207 -20.97 18.12 1.63
CA ASP A 207 -20.60 18.95 2.78
C ASP A 207 -19.17 19.48 2.66
N ARG A 208 -19.04 20.80 2.54
CA ARG A 208 -17.76 21.49 2.42
C ARG A 208 -16.82 21.26 3.60
N GLN A 209 -17.35 20.98 4.80
CA GLN A 209 -16.54 20.73 6.00
C GLN A 209 -15.74 19.43 5.90
N ILE A 210 -16.15 18.52 5.00
CA ILE A 210 -15.43 17.26 4.76
C ILE A 210 -14.09 17.51 4.08
N ASN A 211 -13.93 18.63 3.36
CA ASN A 211 -12.65 18.98 2.75
C ASN A 211 -11.54 19.10 3.80
N ASP A 212 -11.81 19.78 4.91
CA ASP A 212 -10.85 19.95 6.01
C ASP A 212 -10.46 18.58 6.63
N VAL A 213 -11.42 17.65 6.74
CA VAL A 213 -11.17 16.29 7.24
C VAL A 213 -10.32 15.47 6.28
N LEU A 214 -10.60 15.56 4.97
CA LEU A 214 -9.82 14.86 3.95
C LEU A 214 -8.41 15.43 3.84
N GLU A 215 -8.26 16.75 3.93
CA GLU A 215 -6.96 17.43 3.96
C GLU A 215 -6.13 16.96 5.16
N GLU A 216 -6.70 16.90 6.36
CA GLU A 216 -5.98 16.38 7.55
C GLU A 216 -5.57 14.91 7.38
N LEU A 217 -6.48 14.05 6.87
CA LEU A 217 -6.19 12.62 6.69
C LEU A 217 -5.15 12.31 5.62
N PHE A 218 -4.89 13.23 4.69
CA PHE A 218 -3.89 13.09 3.62
C PHE A 218 -2.64 13.95 3.83
N ALA A 219 -2.62 14.79 4.85
CA ALA A 219 -1.45 15.58 5.22
C ALA A 219 -0.36 14.71 5.86
N GLU A 220 0.89 15.17 5.77
CA GLU A 220 2.04 14.58 6.47
C GLU A 220 1.96 14.74 8.00
N GLU A 221 1.33 15.81 8.46
CA GLU A 221 1.17 16.16 9.88
C GLU A 221 -0.27 15.89 10.35
N GLY A 222 -0.40 15.30 11.54
CA GLY A 222 -1.67 15.12 12.22
C GLY A 222 -2.21 13.70 12.13
N ASN A 223 -3.54 13.57 12.10
CA ASN A 223 -4.19 12.28 12.20
C ASN A 223 -4.21 11.56 10.86
N GLU A 224 -3.67 10.34 10.83
CA GLU A 224 -3.73 9.45 9.67
C GLU A 224 -4.48 8.15 9.99
N MET A 225 -4.87 7.43 8.93
CA MET A 225 -5.47 6.10 9.06
C MET A 225 -4.39 5.03 9.10
N GLN A 226 -4.32 4.28 10.20
CA GLN A 226 -3.33 3.23 10.43
C GLN A 226 -3.99 1.87 10.66
N ILE A 227 -3.29 0.81 10.26
CA ILE A 227 -3.64 -0.58 10.61
C ILE A 227 -2.76 -1.03 11.77
N ARG A 228 -3.38 -1.39 12.89
CA ARG A 228 -2.68 -1.77 14.12
C ARG A 228 -2.98 -3.22 14.50
N GLY A 229 -1.96 -3.96 14.89
CA GLY A 229 -2.12 -5.36 15.32
C GLY A 229 -2.93 -5.48 16.61
N ALA A 230 -3.80 -6.48 16.71
CA ALA A 230 -4.67 -6.67 17.87
C ALA A 230 -3.91 -6.83 19.20
N ALA A 231 -2.69 -7.37 19.16
CA ALA A 231 -1.84 -7.56 20.34
C ALA A 231 -1.50 -6.25 21.11
N LEU A 232 -1.72 -5.07 20.51
CA LEU A 232 -1.61 -3.78 21.20
C LEU A 232 -2.77 -3.52 22.16
N TYR A 233 -3.96 -4.06 21.86
CA TYR A 233 -5.20 -3.73 22.58
C TYR A 233 -5.72 -4.87 23.44
N LEU A 234 -5.42 -6.12 23.08
CA LEU A 234 -6.00 -7.31 23.70
C LEU A 234 -5.05 -8.50 23.75
N CYS A 235 -5.33 -9.43 24.66
CA CYS A 235 -4.66 -10.72 24.76
C CYS A 235 -5.29 -11.75 23.80
N ASP A 236 -4.55 -12.81 23.49
CA ASP A 236 -5.07 -13.84 22.60
C ASP A 236 -6.31 -14.54 23.19
N SER A 237 -7.32 -14.74 22.35
CA SER A 237 -8.62 -15.30 22.73
C SER A 237 -9.40 -14.50 23.79
N GLU A 238 -9.05 -13.23 24.01
CA GLU A 238 -9.78 -12.35 24.92
C GLU A 238 -11.17 -12.00 24.36
N GLU A 239 -12.18 -12.00 25.24
CA GLU A 239 -13.56 -11.76 24.88
C GLU A 239 -13.98 -10.32 25.19
N LEU A 240 -14.04 -9.49 24.16
CA LEU A 240 -14.31 -8.05 24.26
C LEU A 240 -15.33 -7.60 23.21
N SER A 241 -16.10 -6.59 23.56
CA SER A 241 -16.91 -5.83 22.62
C SER A 241 -16.09 -4.77 21.91
N PHE A 242 -16.58 -4.30 20.76
CA PHE A 242 -15.89 -3.26 20.00
C PHE A 242 -15.71 -1.96 20.81
N TYR A 243 -16.70 -1.59 21.64
CA TYR A 243 -16.56 -0.43 22.52
C TYR A 243 -15.47 -0.61 23.59
N GLU A 244 -15.26 -1.82 24.10
CA GLU A 244 -14.18 -2.08 25.06
C GLU A 244 -12.81 -1.89 24.41
N VAL A 245 -12.64 -2.37 23.17
CA VAL A 245 -11.43 -2.13 22.38
C VAL A 245 -11.23 -0.64 22.11
N LEU A 246 -12.29 0.07 21.71
CA LEU A 246 -12.25 1.52 21.47
C LEU A 246 -11.77 2.27 22.73
N LEU A 247 -12.30 1.93 23.92
CA LEU A 247 -11.88 2.55 25.18
C LEU A 247 -10.43 2.26 25.55
N ARG A 248 -9.89 1.09 25.17
CA ARG A 248 -8.46 0.77 25.31
C ARG A 248 -7.61 1.59 24.35
N ALA A 249 -8.00 1.67 23.08
CA ALA A 249 -7.29 2.48 22.09
C ALA A 249 -7.25 3.97 22.44
N ARG A 250 -8.30 4.51 23.08
CA ARG A 250 -8.30 5.88 23.62
C ARG A 250 -7.20 6.13 24.66
N GLN A 251 -6.69 5.10 25.34
CA GLN A 251 -5.55 5.23 26.26
C GLN A 251 -4.24 5.55 25.51
N ARG A 252 -4.20 5.25 24.21
CA ARG A 252 -3.13 5.56 23.26
C ARG A 252 -3.43 6.78 22.38
N ARG A 253 -4.50 7.53 22.69
CA ARG A 253 -5.06 8.64 21.89
C ARG A 253 -5.60 8.25 20.51
N GLU A 254 -5.71 6.97 20.22
CA GLU A 254 -6.19 6.46 18.93
C GLU A 254 -7.72 6.37 18.89
N ILE A 255 -8.33 6.44 17.70
CA ILE A 255 -9.77 6.24 17.47
C ILE A 255 -9.95 4.99 16.59
N VAL A 256 -10.43 3.89 17.18
CA VAL A 256 -10.73 2.67 16.40
C VAL A 256 -12.01 2.88 15.61
N ILE A 257 -11.90 2.83 14.29
CA ILE A 257 -13.03 2.97 13.36
C ILE A 257 -13.49 1.63 12.79
N GLY A 258 -12.66 0.58 12.86
CA GLY A 258 -13.00 -0.73 12.31
C GLY A 258 -12.00 -1.82 12.67
N TYR A 259 -12.20 -3.00 12.06
CA TYR A 259 -11.30 -4.14 12.20
C TYR A 259 -11.31 -5.02 10.95
N ARG A 260 -10.25 -5.80 10.75
CA ARG A 260 -10.21 -6.93 9.81
C ARG A 260 -9.83 -8.18 10.57
N LEU A 261 -10.66 -9.21 10.43
CA LEU A 261 -10.39 -10.51 11.03
C LEU A 261 -9.35 -11.25 10.21
N THR A 262 -8.61 -12.15 10.86
CA THR A 262 -7.54 -12.94 10.25
C THR A 262 -7.99 -13.66 8.96
N ASN A 263 -9.21 -14.20 8.95
CA ASN A 263 -9.74 -14.98 7.83
C ASN A 263 -10.70 -14.16 6.93
N ALA A 264 -10.70 -12.83 7.05
CA ALA A 264 -11.58 -11.96 6.28
C ALA A 264 -10.78 -11.14 5.27
N ASP A 265 -11.23 -11.17 4.02
CA ASP A 265 -10.59 -10.43 2.93
C ASP A 265 -10.80 -8.91 3.06
N LYS A 266 -11.88 -8.48 3.72
CA LYS A 266 -12.28 -7.07 3.84
C LYS A 266 -12.34 -6.61 5.29
N ALA A 267 -11.88 -5.38 5.52
CA ALA A 267 -12.09 -4.69 6.78
C ALA A 267 -13.57 -4.26 6.92
N VAL A 268 -14.06 -4.29 8.15
CA VAL A 268 -15.38 -3.77 8.53
C VAL A 268 -15.17 -2.43 9.22
N ILE A 269 -15.48 -1.36 8.51
CA ILE A 269 -15.50 0.00 9.06
C ILE A 269 -16.88 0.26 9.68
N ASN A 270 -16.89 0.88 10.85
CA ASN A 270 -18.08 1.18 11.66
C ASN A 270 -18.98 -0.06 11.89
N PRO A 271 -18.50 -1.09 12.61
CA PRO A 271 -19.26 -2.34 12.80
C PRO A 271 -20.60 -2.09 13.51
N PRO A 272 -21.70 -2.77 13.11
CA PRO A 272 -23.04 -2.50 13.64
C PRO A 272 -23.21 -2.93 15.10
N ALA A 273 -22.76 -4.13 15.47
CA ALA A 273 -22.95 -4.73 16.79
C ALA A 273 -21.83 -4.37 17.79
N LYS A 274 -21.70 -3.09 18.15
CA LYS A 274 -20.55 -2.60 18.93
C LYS A 274 -20.49 -3.07 20.39
N THR A 275 -21.61 -3.48 20.96
CA THR A 275 -21.74 -3.95 22.36
C THR A 275 -21.60 -5.46 22.51
N GLU A 276 -21.77 -6.21 21.42
CA GLU A 276 -21.66 -7.66 21.46
C GLU A 276 -20.20 -8.04 21.70
N ARG A 277 -19.97 -8.87 22.72
CA ARG A 277 -18.65 -9.39 23.01
C ARG A 277 -18.34 -10.52 22.06
N ARG A 278 -17.08 -10.55 21.61
CA ARG A 278 -16.56 -11.59 20.74
C ARG A 278 -15.15 -11.96 21.16
N LYS A 279 -14.75 -13.19 20.85
CA LYS A 279 -13.36 -13.62 21.00
C LYS A 279 -12.54 -13.03 19.86
N TRP A 280 -11.44 -12.38 20.23
CA TRP A 280 -10.47 -11.81 19.29
C TRP A 280 -9.22 -12.67 19.23
N SER A 281 -8.58 -12.66 18.07
CA SER A 281 -7.26 -13.26 17.85
C SER A 281 -6.20 -12.17 17.81
N VAL A 282 -4.99 -12.45 18.30
CA VAL A 282 -3.86 -11.52 18.14
C VAL A 282 -3.45 -11.29 16.69
N LYS A 283 -3.90 -12.16 15.77
CA LYS A 283 -3.71 -12.02 14.32
C LYS A 283 -4.74 -11.10 13.66
N ASP A 284 -5.80 -10.73 14.37
CA ASP A 284 -6.73 -9.72 13.89
C ASP A 284 -6.03 -8.35 13.88
N VAL A 285 -6.54 -7.43 13.06
CA VAL A 285 -6.04 -6.06 12.99
C VAL A 285 -7.18 -5.06 13.16
N PHE A 286 -6.86 -3.93 13.78
CA PHE A 286 -7.78 -2.81 13.96
C PHE A 286 -7.41 -1.67 13.01
N VAL A 287 -8.43 -0.99 12.50
CA VAL A 287 -8.28 0.23 11.70
C VAL A 287 -8.50 1.39 12.66
N VAL A 288 -7.50 2.26 12.77
CA VAL A 288 -7.50 3.39 13.69
C VAL A 288 -7.20 4.69 12.98
N ILE A 289 -7.71 5.79 13.52
CA ILE A 289 -7.24 7.14 13.23
C ILE A 289 -6.34 7.55 14.39
N ALA A 290 -5.11 7.93 14.09
CA ALA A 290 -4.09 8.26 15.08
C ALA A 290 -3.08 9.26 14.53
N ASP A 291 -2.46 10.01 15.43
CA ASP A 291 -1.37 10.93 15.12
C ASP A 291 -0.09 10.18 14.72
N THR A 292 0.72 10.78 13.86
CA THR A 292 2.07 10.30 13.51
C THR A 292 3.03 10.61 14.67
N GLU A 293 3.42 9.59 15.45
CA GLU A 293 4.48 9.71 16.48
C GLU A 293 5.87 9.96 15.88
#